data_AF-L9LSL0-F1
#
_entry.id   AF-L9LSL0-F1
#
_cell.length_a   1.000
_cell.length_b   1.000
_cell.length_c   1.000
_cell.angle_alpha   90.00
_cell.angle_beta   90.00
_cell.angle_gamma   90.00
#
_symmetry.space_group_name_H-M   'P 1'
#
loop_
_entity.id
_entity.type
_entity.pdbx_description
1 polymer ?
#
loop_
_entity_poly.entity_id
_entity_poly.type
_entity_poly.pdbx_seq_one_letter_code
_entity_poly.pdbx_strand_id
1 'polypeptide(L)'
;MNICIGGPWNGCKLLGDSHDKSFKVKDNKLQRIVKYNRKIIHIKKNVYIFWIVDELSESEASTLMNDYLREYFIKAEIELIGDEL
;
A
#
# COMPACT_ATOMS: atom_id res chain seq x y z
N MET A 1 -3.18 -2.33 8.31
CA MET A 1 -3.25 -1.06 7.54
C MET A 1 -3.39 -1.39 6.06
N ASN A 2 -4.32 -0.76 5.34
CA ASN A 2 -4.60 -1.00 3.92
C ASN A 2 -4.05 0.14 3.06
N ILE A 3 -3.12 -0.13 2.14
CA ILE A 3 -2.43 0.88 1.32
C ILE A 3 -2.50 0.51 -0.16
N CYS A 4 -2.86 1.46 -1.01
CA CYS A 4 -2.83 1.29 -2.45
C CYS A 4 -1.47 1.68 -3.06
N ILE A 5 -0.97 0.84 -3.97
CA ILE A 5 0.31 1.03 -4.67
C ILE A 5 0.06 1.02 -6.18
N GLY A 6 0.54 2.07 -6.84
CA GLY A 6 0.35 2.33 -8.27
C GLY A 6 -1.06 2.80 -8.63
N GLY A 7 -1.25 3.16 -9.90
CA GLY A 7 -2.53 3.59 -10.45
C GLY A 7 -3.12 4.87 -9.84
N PRO A 8 -4.41 5.15 -10.06
CA PRO A 8 -5.06 6.41 -9.65
C PRO A 8 -5.16 6.59 -8.13
N TRP A 9 -5.08 5.50 -7.36
CA TRP A 9 -5.18 5.52 -5.89
C TRP A 9 -3.82 5.29 -5.22
N ASN A 10 -2.71 5.49 -5.92
CA ASN A 10 -1.37 5.34 -5.32
C ASN A 10 -1.22 6.16 -4.02
N GLY A 11 -0.77 5.53 -2.95
CA GLY A 11 -0.60 6.15 -1.63
C GLY A 11 -1.89 6.32 -0.82
N CYS A 12 -3.07 6.05 -1.41
CA CYS A 12 -4.32 6.12 -0.67
C CYS A 12 -4.36 5.05 0.43
N LYS A 13 -4.74 5.47 1.64
CA LYS A 13 -5.05 4.57 2.75
C LYS A 13 -6.54 4.23 2.71
N LEU A 14 -6.87 2.94 2.66
CA LEU A 14 -8.27 2.50 2.75
C LEU A 14 -8.66 2.32 4.21
N LEU A 15 -9.83 2.84 4.57
CA LEU A 15 -10.44 2.61 5.88
C LEU A 15 -11.34 1.37 5.80
N GLY A 16 -11.08 0.37 6.64
CA GLY A 16 -11.84 -0.87 6.73
C GLY A 16 -11.28 -2.05 5.90
N ASP A 17 -11.80 -3.25 6.19
CA ASP A 17 -11.33 -4.54 5.63
C ASP A 17 -12.32 -5.17 4.63
N SER A 18 -13.22 -4.38 4.03
CA SER A 18 -14.34 -4.92 3.25
C SER A 18 -13.99 -5.53 1.88
N HIS A 19 -12.71 -5.56 1.50
CA HIS A 19 -12.27 -6.03 0.18
C HIS A 19 -11.66 -7.44 0.25
N ASP A 20 -12.24 -8.35 -0.53
CA ASP A 20 -12.03 -9.79 -0.37
C ASP A 20 -10.69 -10.28 -0.95
N LYS A 21 -10.44 -10.05 -2.24
CA LYS A 21 -9.15 -10.39 -2.90
C LYS A 21 -8.67 -9.33 -3.90
N SER A 22 -9.60 -8.54 -4.42
CA SER A 22 -9.33 -7.45 -5.35
C SER A 22 -10.48 -6.45 -5.34
N PHE A 23 -10.24 -5.22 -5.77
CA PHE A 23 -11.28 -4.26 -6.10
C PHE A 23 -10.93 -3.50 -7.38
N LYS A 24 -11.90 -2.77 -7.93
CA LYS A 24 -11.75 -1.99 -9.15
C LYS A 24 -12.01 -0.52 -8.86
N VAL A 25 -11.25 0.36 -9.51
CA VAL A 25 -11.36 1.81 -9.42
C VAL A 25 -11.49 2.37 -10.82
N LYS A 26 -12.36 3.37 -10.99
CA LYS A 26 -12.40 4.15 -12.23
C LYS A 26 -11.30 5.20 -12.20
N ASP A 27 -10.37 5.12 -13.14
CA ASP A 27 -9.44 6.18 -13.44
C ASP A 27 -10.12 7.20 -14.37
N ASN A 28 -10.56 8.31 -13.80
CA ASN A 28 -11.22 9.37 -14.55
C ASN A 28 -10.27 10.15 -15.47
N LYS A 29 -8.94 10.08 -15.24
CA LYS A 29 -7.96 10.77 -16.10
C LYS A 29 -7.76 10.00 -17.39
N LEU A 30 -7.58 8.69 -17.28
CA LEU A 30 -7.34 7.79 -18.42
C LEU A 30 -8.62 7.12 -18.95
N GLN A 31 -9.78 7.43 -18.38
CA GLN A 31 -11.09 6.86 -18.72
C GLN A 31 -11.08 5.31 -18.76
N ARG A 32 -10.39 4.69 -17.81
CA ARG A 32 -10.24 3.22 -17.72
C ARG A 32 -10.60 2.68 -16.35
N ILE A 33 -10.87 1.39 -16.27
CA ILE A 33 -11.05 0.67 -15.00
C ILE A 33 -9.74 0.00 -14.65
N VAL A 34 -9.25 0.30 -13.45
CA VAL A 34 -8.00 -0.23 -12.91
C VAL A 34 -8.33 -1.23 -11.81
N LYS A 35 -7.69 -2.39 -11.81
CA LYS A 35 -7.90 -3.42 -10.78
C LYS A 35 -6.74 -3.41 -9.80
N TYR A 36 -7.05 -3.49 -8.53
CA TYR A 36 -6.09 -3.67 -7.45
C TYR A 36 -6.22 -5.07 -6.87
N ASN A 37 -5.11 -5.78 -6.75
CA ASN A 37 -5.04 -7.11 -6.14
C ASN A 37 -4.44 -7.00 -4.73
N ARG A 38 -4.93 -7.82 -3.80
CA ARG A 38 -4.45 -7.85 -2.42
C ARG A 38 -3.12 -8.59 -2.31
N LYS A 39 -2.14 -7.99 -1.64
CA LYS A 39 -0.90 -8.62 -1.18
C LYS A 39 -0.75 -8.35 0.32
N ILE A 40 -0.60 -9.42 1.10
CA ILE A 40 -0.47 -9.33 2.56
C ILE A 40 0.99 -9.58 2.92
N ILE A 41 1.55 -8.70 3.75
CA ILE A 41 2.90 -8.84 4.30
C ILE A 41 2.80 -8.86 5.81
N HIS A 42 3.43 -9.87 6.40
CA HIS A 42 3.57 -10.00 7.85
C HIS A 42 4.97 -9.54 8.24
N ILE A 43 5.05 -8.53 9.11
CA ILE A 43 6.33 -8.02 9.62
C ILE A 43 6.23 -7.96 11.14
N LYS A 44 7.03 -8.79 11.82
CA LYS A 44 6.97 -8.98 13.27
C LYS A 44 5.52 -9.33 13.70
N LYS A 45 4.90 -8.48 14.53
CA LYS A 45 3.52 -8.64 15.02
C LYS A 45 2.48 -7.88 14.18
N ASN A 46 2.92 -7.16 13.13
CA ASN A 46 2.07 -6.28 12.35
C ASN A 46 1.71 -6.90 10.99
N VAL A 47 0.47 -6.64 10.55
CA VAL A 47 -0.05 -7.04 9.24
C VAL A 47 -0.25 -5.82 8.36
N TYR A 48 0.41 -5.84 7.20
CA TYR A 48 0.30 -4.80 6.18
C TYR A 48 -0.42 -5.38 4.97
N ILE A 49 -1.47 -4.71 4.53
CA ILE A 49 -2.24 -5.09 3.35
C ILE A 49 -1.95 -4.06 2.27
N PHE A 50 -1.29 -4.50 1.21
CA PHE A 50 -1.05 -3.72 0.01
C PHE A 50 -2.06 -4.09 -1.06
N TRP A 51 -2.63 -3.07 -1.68
CA TRP A 51 -3.52 -3.18 -2.82
C TRP A 51 -2.74 -2.71 -4.02
N ILE A 52 -2.33 -3.64 -4.89
CA ILE A 52 -1.38 -3.38 -5.96
C ILE A 52 -2.13 -3.38 -7.28
N VAL A 53 -1.97 -2.32 -8.07
CA VAL A 53 -2.53 -2.29 -9.43
C VAL A 53 -1.98 -3.46 -10.25
N ASP A 54 -2.86 -4.14 -10.98
CA ASP A 54 -2.51 -5.35 -11.74
C ASP A 54 -1.61 -5.11 -12.96
N GLU A 55 -1.41 -3.85 -13.33
CA GLU A 55 -0.51 -3.41 -14.40
C GLU A 55 0.96 -3.37 -13.98
N LEU A 56 1.26 -3.37 -12.67
CA LEU A 56 2.65 -3.42 -12.20
C LEU A 56 3.21 -4.83 -12.32
N SER A 57 4.45 -4.92 -12.80
CA SER A 57 5.23 -6.14 -12.67
C SER A 57 5.52 -6.44 -11.19
N GLU A 58 5.84 -7.70 -10.89
CA GLU A 58 6.18 -8.10 -9.54
C GLU A 58 7.41 -7.36 -8.97
N SER A 59 8.39 -7.04 -9.83
CA SER A 59 9.60 -6.30 -9.44
C SER A 59 9.28 -4.86 -9.04
N GLU A 60 8.47 -4.16 -9.87
CA GLU A 60 8.06 -2.78 -9.58
C GLU A 60 7.19 -2.72 -8.32
N ALA A 61 6.23 -3.63 -8.20
CA ALA A 61 5.39 -3.76 -7.03
C ALA A 61 6.22 -3.98 -5.76
N SER A 62 7.22 -4.86 -5.82
CA SER A 62 8.10 -5.16 -4.70
C SER A 62 8.96 -3.96 -4.30
N THR A 63 9.47 -3.22 -5.28
CA THR A 63 10.24 -1.99 -5.05
C THR A 63 9.40 -0.94 -4.32
N LEU A 64 8.20 -0.64 -4.83
CA LEU A 64 7.31 0.35 -4.24
C LEU A 64 6.82 -0.02 -2.84
N MET A 65 6.52 -1.30 -2.59
CA MET A 65 6.16 -1.77 -1.26
C MET A 65 7.34 -1.61 -0.28
N ASN A 66 8.56 -1.94 -0.70
CA ASN A 66 9.75 -1.80 0.14
C ASN A 66 10.03 -0.33 0.48
N ASP A 67 9.90 0.58 -0.48
CA ASP A 67 10.07 2.01 -0.26
C ASP A 67 9.04 2.53 0.76
N TYR A 68 7.77 2.12 0.62
CA TYR A 68 6.73 2.46 1.59
C TYR A 68 7.06 1.95 3.00
N LEU A 69 7.46 0.68 3.11
CA LEU A 69 7.80 0.07 4.38
C LEU A 69 8.99 0.77 5.03
N ARG A 70 10.03 1.10 4.25
CA ARG A 70 11.18 1.86 4.74
C ARG A 70 10.77 3.22 5.28
N GLU A 71 9.99 3.98 4.53
CA GLU A 71 9.51 5.29 5.00
C GLU A 71 8.71 5.15 6.31
N TYR A 72 7.82 4.16 6.40
CA TYR A 72 7.00 3.94 7.59
C TYR A 72 7.83 3.50 8.80
N PHE A 73 8.75 2.55 8.64
CA PHE A 73 9.59 2.08 9.72
C PHE A 73 10.60 3.12 10.17
N ILE A 74 11.21 3.87 9.24
CA ILE A 74 12.11 4.98 9.58
C ILE A 74 11.33 6.07 10.34
N LYS A 75 10.14 6.45 9.89
CA LYS A 75 9.28 7.41 10.61
C LYS A 75 8.92 6.91 12.00
N ALA A 76 8.52 5.65 12.14
CA ALA A 76 8.19 5.06 13.42
C ALA A 76 9.40 5.02 14.38
N GLU A 77 10.60 4.74 13.87
CA GLU A 77 11.84 4.81 14.65
C GLU A 77 12.14 6.25 15.11
N ILE A 78 11.95 7.26 14.25
CA ILE A 78 12.14 8.67 14.61
C ILE A 78 11.12 9.13 15.67
N GLU A 79 9.84 8.78 15.51
CA GLU A 79 8.78 9.11 16.48
C GLU A 79 9.06 8.47 17.86
N LEU A 80 9.53 7.23 17.90
CA LEU A 80 9.90 6.56 19.16
C LEU A 80 11.13 7.19 19.84
N ILE A 81 12.00 7.86 19.10
CA ILE A 81 13.18 8.57 19.63
C ILE A 81 12.80 10.01 20.05
N GLY A 82 11.71 10.57 19.53
CA GLY A 82 11.32 11.97 19.71
C GLY A 82 10.55 12.33 20.99
N ASP A 83 10.14 11.33 21.78
CA ASP A 83 9.31 11.52 23.00
C ASP A 83 10.11 11.50 24.33
N GLU A 84 11.44 11.46 24.28
CA GLU A 84 12.30 11.60 25.47
C GLU A 84 12.99 12.98 25.51
N LEU A 85 12.26 14.03 25.91
CA LEU A 85 12.82 15.27 26.46
C LEU A 85 11.96 15.81 27.61
#